data_AF-A0A5D2GEQ4-F1
#
_entry.id   AF-A0A5D2GEQ4-F1
#
_cell.length_a   1.000
_cell.length_b   1.000
_cell.length_c   1.000
_cell.angle_alpha   90.00
_cell.angle_beta   90.00
_cell.angle_gamma   90.00
#
_symmetry.space_group_name_H-M   'P 1'
#
loop_
_entity.id
_entity.type
_entity.pdbx_description
1 polymer ?
#
loop_
_entity_poly.entity_id
_entity_poly.type
_entity_poly.pdbx_seq_one_letter_code
_entity_poly.pdbx_strand_id
1 'polypeptide(L)'
;MEPLYAKLYDKYDKLKKRKLSEMDDINRDQEEKFVNYVRAAEELIQHLKSENDKLYAEVNELRSEVASKMHAILSFSFGLYDKALSLEVSRLQNLHHEGQNKDGKLDIVPTVSPRIAQVSSEKVSGRSIGMMTRKCSRESAAETNDNTITSVSTNCNVAMTNALAEDLSEKALSRADLTHFQLLECCKGSPDASAAATARATCLFQALTECLLDMKISTNNQPGGLCISALHQSSGYSFSLTWINKAGGEEAELVYRVSSLGTFERVAPEWMRDVIKFSTGMCPLFFQRVAHVIKLHC
;
A
#
# COMPACT_ATOMS: atom_id res chain seq x y z
N MET A 1 28.54 -10.77 -89.99
CA MET A 1 27.50 -10.83 -88.93
C MET A 1 28.07 -11.25 -87.58
N GLU A 2 28.88 -12.31 -87.49
CA GLU A 2 29.48 -12.82 -86.24
C GLU A 2 30.28 -11.81 -85.39
N PRO A 3 31.08 -10.87 -85.95
CA PRO A 3 31.86 -9.93 -85.14
C PRO A 3 30.98 -8.93 -84.37
N LEU A 4 29.80 -8.61 -84.90
CA LEU A 4 28.84 -7.72 -84.25
C LEU A 4 28.17 -8.41 -83.05
N TYR A 5 27.84 -9.69 -83.18
CA TYR A 5 27.28 -10.48 -82.07
C TYR A 5 28.29 -10.64 -80.93
N ALA A 6 29.56 -10.93 -81.24
CA ALA A 6 30.61 -11.01 -80.22
C ALA A 6 30.76 -9.68 -79.44
N LYS A 7 30.73 -8.54 -80.15
CA LYS A 7 30.81 -7.21 -79.52
C LYS A 7 29.59 -6.88 -78.67
N LEU A 8 28.41 -7.35 -79.06
CA LEU A 8 27.17 -7.18 -78.29
C LEU A 8 27.20 -8.00 -77.00
N TYR A 9 27.64 -9.26 -77.08
CA TYR A 9 27.81 -10.13 -75.91
C TYR A 9 28.84 -9.59 -74.93
N ASP A 10 29.99 -9.13 -75.41
CA ASP A 10 31.03 -8.52 -74.56
C ASP A 10 30.50 -7.27 -73.83
N LYS A 11 29.74 -6.42 -74.51
CA LYS A 11 29.07 -5.27 -73.88
C LYS A 11 28.05 -5.69 -72.82
N TYR A 12 27.22 -6.69 -73.11
CA TYR A 12 26.24 -7.21 -72.16
C TYR A 12 26.94 -7.77 -70.91
N ASP A 13 27.98 -8.57 -71.10
CA ASP A 13 28.69 -9.22 -70.00
C ASP A 13 29.41 -8.21 -69.10
N LYS A 14 30.04 -7.19 -69.70
CA LYS A 14 30.62 -6.05 -68.98
C LYS A 14 29.57 -5.26 -68.20
N LEU A 15 28.41 -4.99 -68.81
CA LEU A 15 27.32 -4.28 -68.15
C LEU A 15 26.75 -5.09 -66.98
N LYS A 16 26.55 -6.40 -67.18
CA LYS A 16 26.05 -7.33 -66.17
C LYS A 16 27.01 -7.40 -64.97
N LYS A 17 28.31 -7.57 -65.23
CA LYS A 17 29.35 -7.59 -64.18
C LYS A 17 29.38 -6.27 -63.40
N ARG A 18 29.32 -5.13 -64.10
CA ARG A 18 29.26 -3.81 -63.45
C ARG A 18 28.03 -3.67 -62.55
N LYS A 19 26.86 -4.06 -63.04
CA LYS A 19 25.59 -3.94 -62.30
C LYS A 19 25.55 -4.84 -61.07
N LEU A 20 26.10 -6.06 -61.16
CA LEU A 20 26.24 -6.95 -60.00
C LEU A 20 27.19 -6.33 -58.95
N SER A 21 28.35 -5.82 -59.37
CA SER A 21 29.29 -5.15 -58.45
C SER A 21 28.68 -3.93 -57.78
N GLU A 22 27.96 -3.09 -58.52
CA GLU A 22 27.28 -1.90 -57.97
C GLU A 22 26.22 -2.29 -56.93
N MET A 23 25.49 -3.38 -57.16
CA MET A 23 24.53 -3.93 -56.20
C MET A 23 25.24 -4.42 -54.92
N ASP A 24 26.36 -5.15 -55.07
CA ASP A 24 27.13 -5.66 -53.94
C ASP A 24 27.72 -4.53 -53.08
N ASP A 25 28.18 -3.44 -53.72
CA ASP A 25 28.68 -2.26 -53.02
C ASP A 25 27.58 -1.56 -52.20
N ILE A 26 26.40 -1.35 -52.80
CA ILE A 26 25.24 -0.79 -52.10
C ILE A 26 24.82 -1.69 -50.94
N ASN A 27 24.78 -3.00 -51.15
CA ASN A 27 24.39 -3.95 -50.12
C ASN A 27 25.37 -3.93 -48.95
N ARG A 28 26.69 -3.83 -49.20
CA ARG A 28 27.70 -3.68 -48.15
C ARG A 28 27.53 -2.39 -47.35
N ASP A 29 27.29 -1.27 -48.01
CA ASP A 29 27.06 0.02 -47.33
C ASP A 29 25.78 -0.01 -46.46
N GLN A 30 24.74 -0.70 -46.93
CA GLN A 30 23.53 -0.90 -46.11
C GLN A 30 23.79 -1.81 -44.91
N GLU A 31 24.47 -2.94 -45.11
CA GLU A 31 24.83 -3.87 -44.04
C GLU A 31 25.65 -3.17 -42.95
N GLU A 32 26.63 -2.35 -43.33
CA GLU A 32 27.43 -1.58 -42.39
C GLU A 32 26.57 -0.62 -41.54
N LYS A 33 25.60 0.06 -42.17
CA LYS A 33 24.65 0.92 -41.43
C LYS A 33 23.79 0.12 -40.47
N PHE A 34 23.27 -1.04 -40.88
CA PHE A 34 22.49 -1.91 -40.01
C PHE A 34 23.30 -2.38 -38.80
N VAL A 35 24.53 -2.85 -39.02
CA VAL A 35 25.45 -3.26 -37.94
C VAL A 35 25.73 -2.10 -36.99
N ASN A 36 25.92 -0.89 -37.50
CA ASN A 36 26.13 0.30 -36.67
C ASN A 36 24.90 0.65 -35.81
N TYR A 37 23.69 0.59 -36.38
CA TYR A 37 22.46 0.82 -35.62
C TYR A 37 22.23 -0.25 -34.55
N VAL A 38 22.44 -1.52 -34.90
CA VAL A 38 22.31 -2.64 -33.96
C VAL A 38 23.29 -2.47 -32.81
N ARG A 39 24.56 -2.18 -33.09
CA ARG A 39 25.58 -1.91 -32.07
C ARG A 39 25.20 -0.76 -31.15
N ALA A 40 24.77 0.37 -31.70
CA ALA A 40 24.35 1.52 -30.88
C ALA A 40 23.12 1.20 -30.01
N ALA A 41 22.17 0.43 -30.52
CA ALA A 41 21.02 -0.03 -29.76
C ALA A 41 21.42 -1.00 -28.64
N GLU A 42 22.33 -1.94 -28.91
CA GLU A 42 22.87 -2.88 -27.93
C GLU A 42 23.62 -2.17 -26.80
N GLU A 43 24.45 -1.17 -27.13
CA GLU A 43 25.15 -0.32 -26.16
C GLU A 43 24.16 0.39 -25.21
N LEU A 44 23.09 0.99 -25.76
CA LEU A 44 22.06 1.64 -24.96
C LEU A 44 21.29 0.65 -24.07
N ILE A 45 20.92 -0.52 -24.61
CA ILE A 45 20.23 -1.56 -23.84
C ILE A 45 21.11 -2.05 -22.68
N GLN A 46 22.41 -2.24 -22.91
CA GLN A 46 23.35 -2.62 -21.85
C GLN A 46 23.47 -1.54 -20.78
N HIS A 47 23.59 -0.27 -21.18
CA HIS A 47 23.63 0.85 -20.25
C HIS A 47 22.37 0.88 -19.36
N LEU A 48 21.18 0.84 -19.96
CA LEU A 48 19.92 0.87 -19.22
C LEU A 48 19.75 -0.33 -18.28
N LYS A 49 20.19 -1.53 -18.69
CA LYS A 49 20.19 -2.71 -17.81
C LYS A 49 21.08 -2.49 -16.59
N SER A 50 22.31 -2.03 -16.79
CA SER A 50 23.25 -1.78 -15.69
C SER A 50 22.76 -0.70 -14.73
N GLU A 51 22.10 0.34 -15.24
CA GLU A 51 21.53 1.40 -14.43
C GLU A 51 20.32 0.92 -13.62
N ASN A 52 19.48 0.08 -14.23
CA ASN A 52 18.36 -0.54 -13.54
C ASN A 52 18.82 -1.46 -12.40
N ASP A 53 19.83 -2.31 -12.66
CA ASP A 53 20.43 -3.18 -11.63
C ASP A 53 21.00 -2.37 -10.46
N LYS A 54 21.68 -1.25 -10.76
CA LYS A 54 22.20 -0.31 -9.76
C LYS A 54 21.07 0.31 -8.93
N LEU A 55 20.01 0.79 -9.57
CA LEU A 55 18.86 1.38 -8.88
C LEU A 55 18.13 0.35 -8.01
N TYR A 56 17.99 -0.90 -8.48
CA TYR A 56 17.43 -1.98 -7.68
C TYR A 56 18.25 -2.25 -6.42
N ALA A 57 19.59 -2.24 -6.53
CA ALA A 57 20.47 -2.40 -5.38
C ALA A 57 20.28 -1.26 -4.36
N GLU A 58 20.26 0.00 -4.82
CA GLU A 58 20.07 1.19 -3.97
C GLU A 58 18.71 1.19 -3.27
N VAL A 59 17.63 0.84 -3.99
CA VAL A 59 16.29 0.72 -3.40
C VAL A 59 16.26 -0.37 -2.33
N ASN A 60 16.93 -1.50 -2.54
CA ASN A 60 16.97 -2.57 -1.56
C ASN A 60 17.79 -2.18 -0.32
N GLU A 61 18.88 -1.44 -0.49
CA GLU A 61 19.67 -0.89 0.61
C GLU A 61 18.84 0.09 1.44
N LEU A 62 18.20 1.08 0.80
CA LEU A 62 17.34 2.05 1.48
C LEU A 62 16.16 1.39 2.19
N ARG A 63 15.52 0.39 1.57
CA ARG A 63 14.46 -0.40 2.22
C ARG A 63 14.96 -1.10 3.48
N SER A 64 16.17 -1.66 3.42
CA SER A 64 16.80 -2.31 4.58
C SER A 64 17.13 -1.31 5.68
N GLU A 65 17.62 -0.12 5.32
CA GLU A 65 17.90 0.95 6.28
C GLU A 65 16.61 1.45 6.96
N VAL A 66 15.54 1.67 6.19
CA VAL A 66 14.22 2.06 6.71
C VAL A 66 13.67 0.99 7.65
N ALA A 67 13.76 -0.28 7.28
CA ALA A 67 13.33 -1.38 8.14
C ALA A 67 14.12 -1.42 9.46
N SER A 68 15.43 -1.22 9.40
CA SER A 68 16.29 -1.14 10.58
C SER A 68 15.92 0.02 11.51
N LYS A 69 15.74 1.23 10.96
CA LYS A 69 15.31 2.40 11.74
C LYS A 69 13.93 2.21 12.35
N MET A 70 12.99 1.64 11.59
CA MET A 70 11.65 1.35 12.10
C MET A 70 11.68 0.33 13.24
N HIS A 71 12.50 -0.72 13.12
CA HIS A 71 12.70 -1.68 14.20
C HIS A 71 13.30 -1.02 15.45
N ALA A 72 14.28 -0.13 15.29
CA ALA A 72 14.88 0.61 16.40
C ALA A 72 13.86 1.50 17.12
N ILE A 73 13.01 2.23 16.37
CA ILE A 73 11.94 3.06 16.93
C ILE A 73 10.95 2.20 17.71
N LEU A 74 10.46 1.11 17.10
CA LEU A 74 9.53 0.19 17.75
C LEU A 74 10.11 -0.41 19.03
N SER A 75 11.38 -0.84 19.00
CA SER A 75 12.07 -1.39 20.17
C SER A 75 12.17 -0.38 21.30
N PHE A 76 12.48 0.88 20.97
CA PHE A 76 12.55 1.95 21.95
C PHE A 76 11.18 2.26 22.57
N SER A 77 10.14 2.42 21.75
CA SER A 77 8.78 2.67 22.21
C SER A 77 8.26 1.51 23.08
N PHE A 78 8.46 0.26 22.63
CA PHE A 78 8.05 -0.92 23.39
C PHE A 78 8.75 -0.98 24.75
N GLY A 79 10.05 -0.70 24.81
CA GLY A 79 10.80 -0.62 26.06
C GLY A 79 10.32 0.47 27.02
N LEU A 80 9.78 1.58 26.52
CA LEU A 80 9.15 2.61 27.36
C LEU A 80 7.80 2.14 27.93
N TYR A 81 6.97 1.50 27.11
CA TYR A 81 5.70 0.92 27.58
C TYR A 81 5.93 -0.17 28.62
N ASP A 82 6.88 -1.08 28.39
CA ASP A 82 7.23 -2.14 29.36
C ASP A 82 7.70 -1.56 30.70
N LYS A 83 8.52 -0.50 30.68
CA LYS A 83 8.96 0.19 31.89
C LYS A 83 7.80 0.85 32.64
N ALA A 84 6.92 1.56 31.92
CA ALA A 84 5.75 2.20 32.51
C ALA A 84 4.78 1.16 33.12
N LEU A 85 4.56 0.06 32.41
CA LEU A 85 3.73 -1.05 32.87
C LEU A 85 4.34 -1.71 34.12
N SER A 86 5.65 -1.96 34.13
CA SER A 86 6.35 -2.54 35.28
C SER A 86 6.29 -1.64 36.53
N LEU A 87 6.41 -0.33 36.33
CA LEU A 87 6.28 0.66 37.41
C LEU A 87 4.86 0.67 38.00
N GLU A 88 3.83 0.64 37.15
CA GLU A 88 2.45 0.62 37.59
C GLU A 88 2.07 -0.70 38.28
N VAL A 89 2.54 -1.83 37.76
CA VAL A 89 2.38 -3.14 38.42
C VAL A 89 3.02 -3.14 39.81
N SER A 90 4.23 -2.58 39.94
CA SER A 90 4.91 -2.44 41.23
C SER A 90 4.13 -1.54 42.20
N ARG A 91 3.56 -0.43 41.70
CA ARG A 91 2.71 0.48 42.47
C ARG A 91 1.47 -0.23 43.00
N LEU A 92 0.78 -1.00 42.16
CA LEU A 92 -0.42 -1.77 42.54
C LEU A 92 -0.10 -2.87 43.55
N GLN A 93 1.02 -3.57 43.40
CA GLN A 93 1.48 -4.58 44.36
C GLN A 93 1.76 -3.97 45.74
N ASN A 94 2.39 -2.80 45.80
CA ASN A 94 2.63 -2.09 47.05
C ASN A 94 1.33 -1.66 47.73
N LEU A 95 0.34 -1.18 46.96
CA LEU A 95 -0.98 -0.80 47.47
C LEU A 95 -1.72 -2.02 48.08
N HIS A 96 -1.62 -3.19 47.44
CA HIS A 96 -2.21 -4.43 47.94
C HIS A 96 -1.57 -4.87 49.28
N HIS A 97 -0.24 -4.76 49.41
CA HIS A 97 0.45 -5.06 50.68
C HIS A 97 0.11 -4.04 51.78
N GLU A 98 -0.10 -2.78 51.45
CA GLU A 98 -0.50 -1.76 52.43
C GLU A 98 -1.95 -1.94 52.92
N GLY A 99 -2.86 -2.38 52.04
CA GLY A 99 -4.23 -2.75 52.40
C GLY A 99 -4.31 -3.99 53.31
N GLN A 100 -3.42 -4.96 53.14
CA GLN A 100 -3.35 -6.15 54.00
C GLN A 100 -2.72 -5.89 55.38
N ASN A 101 -1.96 -4.79 55.55
CA ASN A 101 -1.31 -4.44 56.82
C ASN A 101 -2.15 -3.52 57.72
N LYS A 102 -3.32 -3.04 57.26
CA LYS A 102 -4.21 -2.14 58.02
C LYS A 102 -5.44 -2.82 58.62
N ASP A 103 -5.62 -4.13 58.45
CA ASP A 103 -6.65 -4.89 59.15
C ASP A 103 -6.05 -5.72 60.28
N GLY A 104 -5.64 -5.00 61.32
CA GLY A 104 -5.21 -5.58 62.58
C GLY A 104 -6.42 -5.91 63.45
N LYS A 105 -6.70 -7.22 63.58
CA LYS A 105 -7.32 -7.91 64.73
C LYS A 105 -8.85 -7.90 64.82
N LEU A 106 -9.45 -9.08 64.60
CA LEU A 106 -10.34 -9.72 65.57
C LEU A 106 -10.41 -11.26 65.34
N ASP A 107 -9.97 -11.95 66.39
CA ASP A 107 -10.35 -13.25 66.93
C ASP A 107 -10.43 -14.55 66.11
N ILE A 108 -9.59 -15.47 66.57
CA ILE A 108 -9.67 -16.92 66.47
C ILE A 108 -11.00 -17.41 67.09
N VAL A 109 -11.93 -17.96 66.30
CA VAL A 109 -12.78 -19.11 66.68
C VAL A 109 -13.15 -19.93 65.42
N PRO A 110 -13.02 -21.28 65.43
CA PRO A 110 -13.31 -22.13 64.28
C PRO A 110 -14.66 -22.84 64.42
N THR A 111 -15.63 -22.62 63.53
CA THR A 111 -16.84 -23.47 63.30
C THR A 111 -17.71 -22.80 62.21
N VAL A 112 -18.43 -23.41 61.28
CA VAL A 112 -18.99 -24.76 61.04
C VAL A 112 -19.12 -24.93 59.51
N SER A 113 -18.76 -26.08 58.97
CA SER A 113 -19.24 -26.55 57.66
C SER A 113 -20.44 -27.48 57.87
N PRO A 114 -21.56 -27.37 57.14
CA PRO A 114 -22.62 -28.37 57.20
C PRO A 114 -22.30 -29.58 56.29
N ARG A 115 -22.08 -30.73 56.97
CA ARG A 115 -22.61 -32.09 56.68
C ARG A 115 -23.76 -32.15 55.63
N ILE A 116 -24.01 -33.17 54.81
CA ILE A 116 -23.57 -34.57 54.61
C ILE A 116 -24.08 -34.99 53.22
N ALA A 117 -23.29 -35.76 52.46
CA ALA A 117 -23.76 -36.97 51.77
C ALA A 117 -22.56 -37.92 51.51
N GLN A 118 -22.36 -38.83 52.47
CA GLN A 118 -21.67 -40.12 52.36
C GLN A 118 -22.67 -41.11 51.69
N VAL A 119 -22.40 -42.19 50.94
CA VAL A 119 -21.31 -43.18 50.82
C VAL A 119 -21.60 -44.04 49.56
N SER A 120 -20.56 -44.44 48.81
CA SER A 120 -20.17 -45.86 48.52
C SER A 120 -18.88 -45.85 47.68
N SER A 121 -17.72 -46.30 48.22
CA SER A 121 -17.10 -47.63 48.01
C SER A 121 -17.19 -48.09 46.53
N GLU A 122 -16.13 -48.45 45.80
CA GLU A 122 -14.96 -49.24 46.20
C GLU A 122 -13.89 -49.31 45.07
N LYS A 123 -12.63 -49.00 45.43
CA LYS A 123 -11.30 -49.59 45.08
C LYS A 123 -10.80 -49.87 43.64
N VAL A 124 -9.45 -49.82 43.59
CA VAL A 124 -8.46 -50.46 42.67
C VAL A 124 -8.19 -49.66 41.39
N SER A 125 -6.97 -49.29 40.95
CA SER A 125 -5.56 -49.72 41.10
C SER A 125 -4.70 -48.48 40.72
N GLY A 126 -3.59 -48.09 41.35
CA GLY A 126 -2.30 -48.80 41.36
C GLY A 126 -1.26 -48.21 40.39
N ARG A 127 -0.36 -47.35 40.92
CA ARG A 127 1.10 -47.27 40.64
C ARG A 127 1.67 -46.51 39.42
N SER A 128 2.18 -45.31 39.69
CA SER A 128 3.56 -44.76 39.58
C SER A 128 4.56 -45.14 38.45
N ILE A 129 5.26 -44.08 37.99
CA ILE A 129 6.67 -43.95 37.50
C ILE A 129 6.98 -44.38 36.05
N GLY A 130 7.64 -43.48 35.30
CA GLY A 130 8.45 -43.83 34.12
C GLY A 130 8.98 -42.64 33.30
N MET A 131 10.28 -42.37 33.42
CA MET A 131 11.07 -41.34 32.73
C MET A 131 11.45 -41.68 31.26
N MET A 132 11.83 -40.63 30.51
CA MET A 132 12.78 -40.57 29.36
C MET A 132 12.32 -41.19 28.02
N THR A 133 12.44 -40.51 26.86
CA THR A 133 13.70 -40.18 26.17
C THR A 133 13.45 -39.32 24.91
N ARG A 134 14.51 -38.61 24.50
CA ARG A 134 14.70 -37.81 23.27
C ARG A 134 14.45 -38.60 21.97
N LYS A 135 14.13 -37.90 20.86
CA LYS A 135 14.97 -37.88 19.63
C LYS A 135 14.50 -36.88 18.57
N CYS A 136 15.49 -36.16 18.04
CA CYS A 136 15.48 -35.36 16.82
C CYS A 136 15.67 -36.28 15.61
N SER A 137 15.07 -35.97 14.46
CA SER A 137 15.37 -36.60 13.17
C SER A 137 15.25 -35.59 12.03
N ARG A 138 16.17 -35.68 11.07
CA ARG A 138 16.44 -34.79 9.94
C ARG A 138 16.55 -35.65 8.67
N GLU A 139 16.43 -34.98 7.51
CA GLU A 139 16.71 -35.43 6.11
C GLU A 139 15.51 -36.04 5.35
N SER A 140 15.26 -35.82 4.05
CA SER A 140 15.93 -35.09 2.95
C SER A 140 14.95 -34.89 1.75
N ALA A 141 15.41 -34.20 0.71
CA ALA A 141 14.69 -33.58 -0.41
C ALA A 141 14.20 -34.50 -1.56
N ALA A 142 13.23 -34.02 -2.34
CA ALA A 142 13.12 -34.22 -3.80
C ALA A 142 12.25 -33.12 -4.44
N GLU A 143 12.70 -32.62 -5.59
CA GLU A 143 12.15 -31.56 -6.44
C GLU A 143 10.87 -32.00 -7.15
N THR A 144 9.92 -31.07 -7.41
CA THR A 144 9.19 -30.90 -8.69
C THR A 144 8.35 -29.61 -8.61
N ASN A 145 8.46 -28.76 -9.64
CA ASN A 145 7.71 -27.52 -9.83
C ASN A 145 6.19 -27.75 -9.93
N ASP A 146 5.38 -26.95 -9.23
CA ASP A 146 4.19 -26.35 -9.83
C ASP A 146 3.75 -25.07 -9.08
N ASN A 147 3.38 -24.05 -9.84
CA ASN A 147 3.00 -22.73 -9.34
C ASN A 147 1.54 -22.74 -8.91
N THR A 148 1.25 -22.58 -7.61
CA THR A 148 -0.08 -22.17 -7.15
C THR A 148 0.03 -21.29 -5.92
N ILE A 149 -0.15 -19.97 -6.10
CA ILE A 149 -0.19 -19.00 -5.01
C ILE A 149 -1.52 -19.19 -4.26
N THR A 150 -1.43 -19.83 -3.10
CA THR A 150 -2.51 -19.90 -2.11
C THR A 150 -2.58 -18.55 -1.37
N SER A 151 -3.69 -17.84 -1.53
CA SER A 151 -4.00 -16.64 -0.77
C SER A 151 -4.39 -17.02 0.67
N VAL A 152 -3.48 -16.82 1.62
CA VAL A 152 -3.83 -16.85 3.05
C VAL A 152 -4.39 -15.49 3.44
N SER A 153 -5.71 -15.47 3.60
CA SER A 153 -6.48 -14.41 4.25
C SER A 153 -6.18 -14.42 5.75
N THR A 154 -5.67 -13.30 6.26
CA THR A 154 -5.68 -13.00 7.69
C THR A 154 -6.56 -11.77 7.92
N ASN A 155 -7.79 -12.05 8.38
CA ASN A 155 -8.67 -11.08 9.00
C ASN A 155 -8.00 -10.50 10.25
N CYS A 156 -7.83 -9.18 10.31
CA CYS A 156 -7.51 -8.47 11.54
C CYS A 156 -8.66 -7.51 11.85
N ASN A 157 -9.50 -7.89 12.81
CA ASN A 157 -10.54 -7.03 13.38
C ASN A 157 -9.86 -5.90 14.17
N VAL A 158 -10.11 -4.65 13.79
CA VAL A 158 -9.66 -3.47 14.54
C VAL A 158 -10.78 -3.05 15.49
N ALA A 159 -10.61 -3.33 16.77
CA ALA A 159 -11.44 -2.78 17.84
C ALA A 159 -10.57 -2.49 19.07
N MET A 160 -10.09 -1.25 19.19
CA MET A 160 -10.03 -0.48 20.45
C MET A 160 -9.23 0.82 20.23
N THR A 161 -9.95 1.92 20.07
CA THR A 161 -9.43 3.26 20.41
C THR A 161 -10.57 3.98 21.08
N ASN A 162 -10.47 4.17 22.40
CA ASN A 162 -11.14 5.23 23.17
C ASN A 162 -10.69 5.13 24.63
N ALA A 163 -9.62 5.86 24.97
CA ALA A 163 -9.32 6.24 26.34
C ALA A 163 -8.35 7.41 26.32
N LEU A 164 -8.90 8.64 26.32
CA LEU A 164 -8.33 9.85 26.93
C LEU A 164 -9.21 11.04 26.56
N ALA A 165 -10.29 11.24 27.31
CA ALA A 165 -10.99 12.51 27.38
C ALA A 165 -11.88 12.53 28.63
N GLU A 166 -11.27 12.71 29.81
CA GLU A 166 -11.96 13.36 30.93
C GLU A 166 -10.96 14.22 31.68
N ASP A 167 -11.07 15.54 31.50
CA ASP A 167 -11.19 16.45 32.66
C ASP A 167 -11.88 17.77 32.24
N LEU A 168 -13.13 17.90 32.70
CA LEU A 168 -13.88 19.09 33.09
C LEU A 168 -14.12 20.26 32.10
N SER A 169 -15.39 20.37 31.65
CA SER A 169 -16.27 21.48 32.07
C SER A 169 -17.72 21.24 31.60
N GLU A 170 -18.62 21.05 32.55
CA GLU A 170 -20.07 21.01 32.36
C GLU A 170 -20.62 22.36 31.87
N LYS A 171 -21.23 22.38 30.68
CA LYS A 171 -22.49 23.11 30.51
C LYS A 171 -23.32 22.49 29.39
N ALA A 172 -24.47 21.97 29.79
CA ALA A 172 -25.43 21.26 28.97
C ALA A 172 -25.82 22.01 27.68
N LEU A 173 -25.74 21.32 26.55
CA LEU A 173 -26.63 21.50 25.41
C LEU A 173 -26.87 20.16 24.71
N SER A 174 -28.08 20.05 24.18
CA SER A 174 -28.85 18.86 23.84
C SER A 174 -28.23 17.87 22.83
N ARG A 175 -28.61 16.60 23.04
CA ARG A 175 -28.42 15.39 22.22
C ARG A 175 -29.08 15.47 20.84
N ALA A 176 -28.72 16.46 20.01
CA ALA A 176 -29.29 16.63 18.66
C ALA A 176 -28.31 17.05 17.53
N ASP A 177 -27.04 17.38 17.81
CA ASP A 177 -26.19 18.05 16.78
C ASP A 177 -24.93 17.29 16.31
N LEU A 178 -24.86 15.97 16.47
CA LEU A 178 -23.68 15.17 16.04
C LEU A 178 -23.80 14.52 14.64
N THR A 179 -24.72 15.00 13.78
CA THR A 179 -24.83 14.54 12.38
C THR A 179 -24.27 15.56 11.41
N HIS A 180 -22.97 15.78 11.49
CA HIS A 180 -22.22 16.28 10.35
C HIS A 180 -20.80 15.78 10.53
N PHE A 181 -20.22 15.18 9.48
CA PHE A 181 -18.79 14.96 9.41
C PHE A 181 -18.10 16.21 9.95
N GLN A 182 -17.51 16.09 11.14
CA GLN A 182 -16.71 17.14 11.74
C GLN A 182 -15.50 17.21 10.81
N LEU A 183 -15.62 18.10 9.83
CA LEU A 183 -14.64 18.37 8.80
C LEU A 183 -13.28 18.43 9.49
N LEU A 184 -12.32 17.63 9.02
CA LEU A 184 -10.92 17.86 9.35
C LEU A 184 -10.65 19.36 9.14
N GLU A 185 -10.35 20.03 10.24
CA GLU A 185 -10.25 21.49 10.33
C GLU A 185 -9.01 22.04 9.59
N CYS A 186 -8.31 21.20 8.82
CA CYS A 186 -7.10 21.57 8.10
C CYS A 186 -7.33 22.50 6.90
N CYS A 187 -8.55 22.58 6.37
CA CYS A 187 -8.82 23.24 5.08
C CYS A 187 -9.91 24.33 5.09
N LYS A 188 -10.37 24.79 6.26
CA LYS A 188 -11.29 25.94 6.31
C LYS A 188 -10.50 27.23 6.03
N GLY A 189 -10.61 27.75 4.82
CA GLY A 189 -10.28 29.15 4.56
C GLY A 189 -11.22 30.03 5.41
N SER A 190 -10.64 30.95 6.19
CA SER A 190 -11.40 31.97 6.91
C SER A 190 -12.32 32.73 5.94
N PRO A 191 -13.62 32.92 6.26
CA PRO A 191 -14.52 33.70 5.41
C PRO A 191 -14.21 35.20 5.37
N ASP A 192 -13.32 35.70 6.22
CA ASP A 192 -13.09 37.13 6.41
C ASP A 192 -11.64 37.51 6.07
N ALA A 193 -11.30 37.58 4.79
CA ALA A 193 -10.17 38.37 4.32
C ALA A 193 -10.42 38.87 2.90
N SER A 194 -10.74 40.15 2.82
CA SER A 194 -10.88 40.94 1.60
C SER A 194 -9.73 40.76 0.63
N ALA A 195 -10.08 40.72 -0.66
CA ALA A 195 -9.32 41.06 -1.86
C ALA A 195 -7.77 41.07 -1.77
N ALA A 196 -7.17 40.24 -2.63
CA ALA A 196 -5.75 40.21 -3.01
C ALA A 196 -4.81 39.36 -2.15
N ALA A 197 -5.03 38.04 -2.09
CA ALA A 197 -3.96 37.05 -2.02
C ALA A 197 -4.51 35.66 -2.33
N THR A 198 -4.53 35.27 -3.61
CA THR A 198 -4.86 33.91 -4.06
C THR A 198 -3.73 32.93 -3.76
N ALA A 199 -3.27 32.89 -2.51
CA ALA A 199 -2.41 31.82 -2.02
C ALA A 199 -3.32 30.86 -1.25
N ARG A 200 -3.91 29.91 -2.00
CA ARG A 200 -4.52 28.71 -1.41
C ARG A 200 -3.50 28.16 -0.42
N ALA A 201 -3.75 28.29 0.88
CA ALA A 201 -2.98 27.59 1.89
C ALA A 201 -3.25 26.10 1.67
N THR A 202 -2.37 25.44 0.90
CA THR A 202 -2.42 23.99 0.70
C THR A 202 -2.20 23.37 2.08
N CYS A 203 -3.24 22.77 2.64
CA CYS A 203 -3.16 22.04 3.90
C CYS A 203 -2.04 20.99 3.82
N LEU A 204 -1.28 20.78 4.90
CA LEU A 204 -0.19 19.78 4.94
C LEU A 204 -0.69 18.37 4.56
N PHE A 205 -1.92 18.02 4.95
CA PHE A 205 -2.53 16.75 4.55
C PHE A 205 -2.82 16.70 3.05
N GLN A 206 -3.23 17.81 2.44
CA GLN A 206 -3.38 17.87 0.99
C GLN A 206 -2.02 17.66 0.31
N ALA A 207 -0.98 18.39 0.74
CA ALA A 207 0.37 18.24 0.18
C ALA A 207 0.89 16.79 0.33
N LEU A 208 0.71 16.16 1.49
CA LEU A 208 1.08 14.76 1.71
C LEU A 208 0.30 13.82 0.79
N THR A 209 -1.01 14.02 0.67
CA THR A 209 -1.86 13.16 -0.18
C THR A 209 -1.50 13.32 -1.65
N GLU A 210 -1.20 14.54 -2.10
CA GLU A 210 -0.72 14.82 -3.45
C GLU A 210 0.60 14.09 -3.74
N CYS A 211 1.55 14.12 -2.79
CA CYS A 211 2.80 13.37 -2.91
C CYS A 211 2.60 11.84 -2.91
N LEU A 212 1.66 11.31 -2.11
CA LEU A 212 1.41 9.86 -2.03
C LEU A 212 0.71 9.31 -3.28
N LEU A 213 -0.20 10.09 -3.85
CA LEU A 213 -0.96 9.68 -5.04
C LEU A 213 -0.28 10.08 -6.35
N ASP A 214 0.78 10.90 -6.28
CA ASP A 214 1.40 11.57 -7.43
C ASP A 214 0.37 12.33 -8.28
N MET A 215 -0.61 12.96 -7.62
CA MET A 215 -1.70 13.68 -8.27
C MET A 215 -1.92 15.00 -7.57
N LYS A 216 -2.18 16.06 -8.35
CA LYS A 216 -2.66 17.33 -7.80
C LYS A 216 -4.12 17.20 -7.42
N ILE A 217 -4.46 17.58 -6.19
CA ILE A 217 -5.79 17.43 -5.63
C ILE A 217 -6.39 18.82 -5.47
N SER A 218 -7.70 18.94 -5.68
CA SER A 218 -8.43 20.16 -5.39
C SER A 218 -9.79 19.81 -4.84
N THR A 219 -10.22 20.56 -3.84
CA THR A 219 -11.55 20.43 -3.25
C THR A 219 -12.46 21.50 -3.84
N ASN A 220 -13.67 21.11 -4.21
CA ASN A 220 -14.72 22.03 -4.60
C ASN A 220 -16.03 21.63 -3.92
N ASN A 221 -16.74 22.62 -3.39
CA ASN A 221 -18.06 22.41 -2.82
C ASN A 221 -19.08 22.62 -3.93
N GLN A 222 -19.59 21.53 -4.49
CA GLN A 222 -20.71 21.57 -5.43
C GLN A 222 -22.03 21.51 -4.63
N PRO A 223 -23.14 22.06 -5.15
CA PRO A 223 -24.44 22.02 -4.47
C PRO A 223 -24.99 20.60 -4.22
N GLY A 224 -24.33 19.56 -4.77
CA GLY A 224 -24.69 18.14 -4.60
C GLY A 224 -23.81 17.33 -3.63
N GLY A 225 -22.85 17.96 -2.93
CA GLY A 225 -21.97 17.28 -1.97
C GLY A 225 -20.50 17.70 -2.06
N LEU A 226 -19.67 17.15 -1.17
CA LEU A 226 -18.23 17.34 -1.19
C LEU A 226 -17.66 16.69 -2.47
N CYS A 227 -16.91 17.45 -3.26
CA CYS A 227 -16.28 16.97 -4.48
C CYS A 227 -14.76 17.18 -4.41
N ILE A 228 -14.01 16.14 -4.77
CA ILE A 228 -12.57 16.20 -4.94
C ILE A 228 -12.26 16.00 -6.42
N SER A 229 -11.41 16.83 -6.98
CA SER A 229 -10.87 16.68 -8.33
C SER A 229 -9.38 16.36 -8.26
N ALA A 230 -8.95 15.34 -8.99
CA ALA A 230 -7.58 14.90 -9.08
C ALA A 230 -7.04 15.05 -10.51
N LEU A 231 -5.78 15.46 -10.65
CA LEU A 231 -5.07 15.63 -11.91
C LEU A 231 -3.66 15.03 -11.80
N HIS A 232 -3.39 14.02 -12.62
CA HIS A 232 -2.04 13.51 -12.84
C HIS A 232 -1.35 14.37 -13.90
N GLN A 233 -0.36 15.17 -13.49
CA GLN A 233 0.20 16.22 -14.34
C GLN A 233 0.93 15.67 -15.57
N SER A 234 1.65 14.56 -15.43
CA SER A 234 2.47 14.00 -16.49
C SER A 234 1.67 13.40 -17.63
N SER A 235 0.55 12.71 -17.32
CA SER A 235 -0.31 12.10 -18.34
C SER A 235 -1.48 12.99 -18.77
N GLY A 236 -1.80 14.04 -18.01
CA GLY A 236 -3.00 14.86 -18.21
C GLY A 236 -4.31 14.13 -17.81
N TYR A 237 -4.22 12.95 -17.21
CA TYR A 237 -5.37 12.22 -16.69
C TYR A 237 -5.99 12.97 -15.52
N SER A 238 -7.30 13.22 -15.57
CA SER A 238 -8.04 13.91 -14.52
C SER A 238 -9.45 13.39 -14.33
N PHE A 239 -9.89 13.41 -13.09
CA PHE A 239 -11.20 12.92 -12.69
C PHE A 239 -11.72 13.64 -11.44
N SER A 240 -12.99 13.42 -11.13
CA SER A 240 -13.63 13.90 -9.91
C SER A 240 -14.28 12.74 -9.14
N LEU A 241 -14.25 12.85 -7.81
CA LEU A 241 -14.93 11.97 -6.86
C LEU A 241 -15.91 12.82 -6.05
N THR A 242 -17.20 12.50 -6.15
CA THR A 242 -18.27 13.20 -5.42
C THR A 242 -18.87 12.28 -4.38
N TRP A 243 -18.99 12.77 -3.14
CA TRP A 243 -19.70 12.06 -2.07
C TRP A 243 -21.18 12.32 -2.20
N ILE A 244 -21.96 11.25 -2.31
CA ILE A 244 -23.40 11.28 -2.31
C ILE A 244 -23.89 10.62 -1.03
N ASN A 245 -24.46 11.43 -0.14
CA ASN A 245 -25.12 10.94 1.05
C ASN A 245 -26.49 10.41 0.65
N LYS A 246 -26.78 9.16 1.03
CA LYS A 246 -28.12 8.60 0.89
C LYS A 246 -28.97 8.97 2.09
N ALA A 247 -30.23 9.36 1.85
CA ALA A 247 -31.19 9.56 2.93
C ALA A 247 -31.55 8.20 3.54
N GLY A 248 -31.51 8.08 4.88
CA GLY A 248 -31.93 6.86 5.59
C GLY A 248 -30.86 6.11 6.38
N GLY A 249 -29.65 6.67 6.53
CA GLY A 249 -28.59 6.05 7.34
C GLY A 249 -27.76 4.97 6.61
N GLU A 250 -27.93 4.84 5.30
CA GLU A 250 -27.07 4.02 4.45
C GLU A 250 -25.66 4.63 4.28
N GLU A 251 -24.66 3.78 4.02
CA GLU A 251 -23.27 4.22 3.80
C GLU A 251 -23.18 5.24 2.65
N ALA A 252 -22.32 6.25 2.82
CA ALA A 252 -22.06 7.23 1.77
C ALA A 252 -21.45 6.56 0.53
N GLU A 253 -22.00 6.88 -0.64
CA GLU A 253 -21.50 6.42 -1.93
C GLU A 253 -20.58 7.48 -2.55
N LEU A 254 -19.59 6.98 -3.29
CA LEU A 254 -18.67 7.78 -4.09
C LEU A 254 -19.02 7.61 -5.57
N VAL A 255 -19.07 8.74 -6.27
CA VAL A 255 -19.25 8.77 -7.71
C VAL A 255 -17.98 9.27 -8.36
N TYR A 256 -17.36 8.39 -9.14
CA TYR A 256 -16.26 8.70 -10.04
C TYR A 256 -16.77 9.25 -11.36
N ARG A 257 -16.17 10.34 -11.82
CA ARG A 257 -16.39 10.91 -13.14
C ARG A 257 -15.06 11.32 -13.75
N VAL A 258 -14.72 10.74 -14.89
CA VAL A 258 -13.57 11.17 -15.69
C VAL A 258 -13.81 12.56 -16.26
N SER A 259 -12.79 13.41 -16.18
CA SER A 259 -12.76 14.75 -16.79
C SER A 259 -11.94 14.74 -18.08
N SER A 260 -10.78 14.08 -18.05
CA SER A 260 -9.93 13.85 -19.22
C SER A 260 -9.12 12.56 -19.02
N LEU A 261 -9.01 11.75 -20.08
CA LEU A 261 -8.15 10.56 -20.07
C LEU A 261 -6.67 10.90 -20.32
N GLY A 262 -6.38 12.09 -20.86
CA GLY A 262 -5.03 12.48 -21.23
C GLY A 262 -4.38 11.47 -22.18
N THR A 263 -3.13 11.09 -21.92
CA THR A 263 -2.41 10.10 -22.74
C THR A 263 -2.97 8.69 -22.65
N PHE A 264 -3.89 8.40 -21.71
CA PHE A 264 -4.49 7.08 -21.55
C PHE A 264 -5.67 6.82 -22.50
N GLU A 265 -6.04 7.75 -23.39
CA GLU A 265 -7.20 7.61 -24.29
C GLU A 265 -7.27 6.27 -25.04
N ARG A 266 -6.15 5.66 -25.40
CA ARG A 266 -6.12 4.38 -26.15
C ARG A 266 -5.95 3.13 -25.28
N VAL A 267 -5.48 3.30 -24.04
CA VAL A 267 -5.09 2.20 -23.15
C VAL A 267 -5.94 2.11 -21.90
N ALA A 268 -6.73 3.15 -21.59
CA ALA A 268 -7.59 3.18 -20.43
C ALA A 268 -8.65 2.07 -20.49
N PRO A 269 -8.80 1.26 -19.43
CA PRO A 269 -9.87 0.28 -19.30
C PRO A 269 -11.25 0.93 -19.40
N GLU A 270 -12.27 0.17 -19.81
CA GLU A 270 -13.65 0.66 -19.98
C GLU A 270 -14.18 1.35 -18.72
N TRP A 271 -13.95 0.76 -17.54
CA TRP A 271 -14.40 1.31 -16.26
C TRP A 271 -13.88 2.75 -16.03
N MET A 272 -12.69 3.09 -16.51
CA MET A 272 -12.09 4.42 -16.32
C MET A 272 -12.71 5.48 -17.24
N ARG A 273 -13.45 5.06 -18.26
CA ARG A 273 -14.15 5.93 -19.22
C ARG A 273 -15.56 6.26 -18.75
N ASP A 274 -16.14 5.36 -17.95
CA ASP A 274 -17.51 5.46 -17.49
C ASP A 274 -17.64 6.13 -16.12
N VAL A 275 -18.87 6.53 -15.80
CA VAL A 275 -19.22 7.03 -14.47
C VAL A 275 -19.45 5.81 -13.56
N ILE A 276 -18.63 5.66 -12.53
CA ILE A 276 -18.74 4.55 -11.58
C ILE A 276 -19.30 5.06 -10.26
N LYS A 277 -20.20 4.28 -9.67
CA LYS A 277 -20.63 4.45 -8.28
C LYS A 277 -20.12 3.30 -7.44
N PHE A 278 -19.55 3.58 -6.28
CA PHE A 278 -19.03 2.56 -5.36
C PHE A 278 -19.11 3.05 -3.90
N SER A 279 -19.08 2.13 -2.94
CA SER A 279 -19.11 2.47 -1.52
C SER A 279 -17.77 3.04 -1.04
N THR A 280 -17.79 3.82 0.03
CA THR A 280 -16.55 4.39 0.62
C THR A 280 -15.53 3.31 1.03
N GLY A 281 -15.98 2.11 1.40
CA GLY A 281 -15.09 0.96 1.68
C GLY A 281 -14.28 0.46 0.48
N MET A 282 -14.72 0.73 -0.76
CA MET A 282 -14.02 0.34 -1.99
C MET A 282 -12.97 1.38 -2.45
N CYS A 283 -12.88 2.52 -1.75
CA CYS A 283 -11.97 3.61 -2.06
C CYS A 283 -10.48 3.17 -2.15
N PRO A 284 -9.95 2.33 -1.24
CA PRO A 284 -8.57 1.86 -1.36
C PRO A 284 -8.32 1.05 -2.64
N LEU A 285 -9.27 0.19 -3.02
CA LEU A 285 -9.18 -0.62 -4.23
C LEU A 285 -9.27 0.24 -5.50
N PHE A 286 -10.12 1.27 -5.49
CA PHE A 286 -10.22 2.24 -6.58
C PHE A 286 -8.88 2.93 -6.83
N PHE A 287 -8.27 3.52 -5.80
CA PHE A 287 -6.98 4.20 -5.94
C PHE A 287 -5.84 3.25 -6.31
N GLN A 288 -5.85 2.02 -5.79
CA GLN A 288 -4.89 0.99 -6.19
C GLN A 288 -4.99 0.68 -7.70
N ARG A 289 -6.22 0.55 -8.24
CA ARG A 289 -6.43 0.31 -9.68
C ARG A 289 -5.99 1.48 -10.53
N VAL A 290 -6.30 2.71 -10.13
CA VAL A 290 -5.86 3.92 -10.83
C VAL A 290 -4.33 4.00 -10.85
N ALA A 291 -3.68 3.82 -9.71
CA ALA A 291 -2.23 3.84 -9.61
C ALA A 291 -1.58 2.74 -10.46
N HIS A 292 -2.20 1.56 -10.55
CA HIS A 292 -1.71 0.47 -11.40
C HIS A 292 -1.71 0.84 -12.88
N VAL A 293 -2.79 1.45 -13.39
CA VAL A 293 -2.86 1.89 -14.79
C VAL A 293 -1.83 2.98 -15.09
N ILE A 294 -1.63 3.93 -14.16
CA ILE A 294 -0.63 4.99 -14.32
C ILE A 294 0.78 4.39 -14.40
N LYS A 295 1.14 3.50 -13.47
CA LYS A 295 2.47 2.86 -13.44
C LYS A 295 2.78 1.96 -14.63
N LEU A 296 1.76 1.45 -15.32
CA LEU A 296 1.97 0.63 -16.51
C LEU A 296 2.23 1.46 -17.78
N HIS A 297 1.85 2.74 -17.78
CA HIS A 297 1.76 3.57 -18.98
C HIS A 297 2.46 4.93 -18.86
N CYS A 298 3.13 5.18 -17.74
CA CYS A 298 4.03 6.31 -17.49
C CYS A 298 5.34 5.76 -16.93
#